data_AF-A0A2E0V446-F1
#
_entry.id   AF-A0A2E0V446-F1
#
_cell.length_a   1.000
_cell.length_b   1.000
_cell.length_c   1.000
_cell.angle_alpha   90.00
_cell.angle_beta   90.00
_cell.angle_gamma   90.00
#
_symmetry.space_group_name_H-M   'P 1'
#
loop_
_entity.id
_entity.type
_entity.pdbx_description
1 polymer ?
#
loop_
_entity_poly.entity_id
_entity_poly.type
_entity_poly.pdbx_seq_one_letter_code
_entity_poly.pdbx_strand_id
1 'polypeptide(L)'
;MRRIFTRFTLLLLLVGACYAGWTWRDRIFSLTETLFPPPGSSEPTPDPETYTVLSDDLEAHRKRLGQRYLQASSETARIEILAQARDLLEMSLPRLMRCWLGTPWDFNGTAHEPGAGKVACGYFVSSVLQDAGFRVEWAPLAQQASQNILGTFIPSDKMKIRVGMDYHQFLSEVESSGTGVYIVGLDSHVAFLVVTSGGEIRFIHSSGASPYCVIDESREEARVLRSSNYRVTGNLTASKDVIRNWLLGEKFKTLTL
;
A
#
# COMPACT_ATOMS: atom_id res chain seq x y z
N MET A 1 -53.12 -23.72 -36.69
CA MET A 1 -51.66 -24.01 -36.67
C MET A 1 -50.78 -22.76 -36.68
N ARG A 2 -51.01 -21.76 -37.54
CA ARG A 2 -50.15 -20.56 -37.69
C ARG A 2 -49.95 -19.71 -36.41
N ARG A 3 -50.99 -19.55 -35.56
CA ARG A 3 -50.95 -18.77 -34.30
C ARG A 3 -50.21 -19.46 -33.14
N ILE A 4 -50.11 -20.79 -33.16
CA ILE A 4 -49.38 -21.56 -32.13
C ILE A 4 -47.88 -21.47 -32.40
N PHE A 5 -47.49 -21.56 -33.67
CA PHE A 5 -46.10 -21.38 -34.11
C PHE A 5 -45.53 -19.98 -33.82
N THR A 6 -46.36 -18.93 -33.94
CA THR A 6 -45.94 -17.55 -33.59
C THR A 6 -45.75 -17.37 -32.09
N ARG A 7 -46.57 -18.02 -31.26
CA ARG A 7 -46.41 -17.97 -29.80
C ARG A 7 -45.19 -18.75 -29.32
N PHE A 8 -44.89 -19.89 -29.95
CA PHE A 8 -43.71 -20.70 -29.65
C PHE A 8 -42.40 -19.99 -30.02
N THR A 9 -42.37 -19.31 -31.18
CA THR A 9 -41.20 -18.53 -31.61
C THR A 9 -40.93 -17.32 -30.72
N LEU A 10 -41.97 -16.61 -30.29
CA LEU A 10 -41.84 -15.51 -29.31
C LEU A 10 -41.31 -15.98 -27.96
N LEU A 11 -41.76 -17.14 -27.49
CA LEU A 11 -41.31 -17.71 -26.22
C LEU A 11 -39.84 -18.15 -26.29
N LEU A 12 -39.41 -18.74 -27.40
CA LEU A 12 -38.01 -19.11 -27.63
C LEU A 12 -37.08 -17.88 -27.71
N LEU A 13 -37.54 -16.79 -28.33
CA LEU A 13 -36.80 -15.53 -28.37
C LEU A 13 -36.66 -14.91 -26.97
N LEU A 14 -37.72 -14.95 -26.15
CA LEU A 14 -37.67 -14.48 -24.76
C LEU A 14 -36.72 -15.32 -23.90
N VAL A 15 -36.77 -16.64 -24.01
CA VAL A 15 -35.85 -17.54 -23.28
C VAL A 15 -34.40 -17.33 -23.74
N GLY A 16 -34.18 -17.17 -25.05
CA GLY A 16 -32.86 -16.86 -25.61
C GLY A 16 -32.31 -15.51 -25.13
N ALA A 17 -33.15 -14.48 -25.07
CA ALA A 17 -32.77 -13.16 -24.55
C ALA A 17 -32.46 -13.21 -23.04
N CYS A 18 -33.23 -13.94 -22.25
CA CYS A 18 -32.95 -14.15 -20.83
C CYS A 18 -31.65 -14.94 -20.60
N TYR A 19 -31.41 -15.99 -21.41
CA TYR A 19 -30.18 -16.77 -21.33
C TYR A 19 -28.96 -15.94 -21.76
N ALA A 20 -29.07 -15.15 -22.83
CA ALA A 20 -28.04 -14.20 -23.23
C ALA A 20 -27.79 -13.14 -22.14
N GLY A 21 -28.85 -12.54 -21.59
CA GLY A 21 -28.73 -11.59 -20.48
C GLY A 21 -28.05 -12.20 -19.24
N TRP A 22 -28.34 -13.46 -18.93
CA TRP A 22 -27.71 -14.17 -17.80
C TRP A 22 -26.24 -14.49 -18.06
N THR A 23 -25.93 -15.02 -19.24
CA THR A 23 -24.56 -15.39 -19.64
C THR A 23 -23.64 -14.18 -19.83
N TRP A 24 -24.20 -13.03 -20.20
CA TRP A 24 -23.45 -11.79 -20.41
C TRP A 24 -23.61 -10.81 -19.25
N ARG A 25 -24.27 -11.19 -18.15
CA ARG A 25 -24.60 -10.25 -17.08
C ARG A 25 -23.35 -9.55 -16.55
N ASP A 26 -22.25 -10.27 -16.36
CA ASP A 26 -21.05 -9.70 -15.74
C ASP A 26 -20.39 -8.66 -16.66
N ARG A 27 -20.47 -8.85 -17.99
CA ARG A 27 -20.04 -7.85 -18.97
C ARG A 27 -21.01 -6.68 -19.06
N ILE A 28 -22.31 -6.92 -18.93
CA ILE A 28 -23.32 -5.85 -18.90
C ILE A 28 -23.13 -5.02 -17.64
N PHE A 29 -22.93 -5.65 -16.48
CA PHE A 29 -22.64 -5.00 -15.21
C PHE A 29 -21.36 -4.17 -15.28
N SER A 30 -20.27 -4.70 -15.85
CA SER A 30 -19.03 -3.93 -16.03
C SER A 30 -19.18 -2.78 -17.04
N LEU A 31 -19.95 -2.96 -18.11
CA LEU A 31 -20.32 -1.88 -19.04
C LEU A 31 -21.19 -0.82 -18.36
N THR A 32 -22.11 -1.22 -17.49
CA THR A 32 -22.97 -0.28 -16.77
C THR A 32 -22.20 0.48 -15.69
N GLU A 33 -21.25 -0.15 -15.00
CA GLU A 33 -20.38 0.54 -14.02
C GLU A 33 -19.43 1.53 -14.71
N THR A 34 -18.93 1.21 -15.90
CA THR A 34 -18.09 2.13 -16.69
C THR A 34 -18.87 3.30 -17.28
N LEU A 35 -20.12 3.08 -17.70
CA LEU A 35 -20.97 4.13 -18.29
C LEU A 35 -21.70 4.97 -17.24
N PHE A 36 -22.01 4.39 -16.08
CA PHE A 36 -22.77 5.00 -15.00
C PHE A 36 -22.15 4.61 -13.66
N PRO A 37 -20.99 5.22 -13.30
CA PRO A 37 -20.40 4.99 -12.00
C PRO A 37 -21.39 5.37 -10.89
N PRO A 38 -21.43 4.62 -9.77
CA PRO A 38 -22.37 4.89 -8.70
C PRO A 38 -22.15 6.32 -8.16
N PRO A 39 -23.24 7.09 -7.92
CA PRO A 39 -23.13 8.45 -7.41
C PRO A 39 -22.43 8.44 -6.05
N GLY A 40 -21.25 9.09 -5.98
CA GLY A 40 -20.37 9.07 -4.81
C GLY A 40 -19.00 8.42 -5.03
N SER A 41 -18.75 7.83 -6.19
CA SER A 41 -17.40 7.42 -6.62
C SER A 41 -16.63 8.61 -7.22
N SER A 42 -16.33 9.62 -6.39
CA SER A 42 -15.30 10.59 -6.77
C SER A 42 -13.99 9.83 -6.90
N GLU A 43 -13.27 9.99 -8.02
CA GLU A 43 -11.90 9.51 -8.10
C GLU A 43 -11.12 9.99 -6.88
N PRO A 44 -10.29 9.15 -6.25
CA PRO A 44 -9.51 9.57 -5.09
C PRO A 44 -8.70 10.81 -5.44
N THR A 45 -8.82 11.88 -4.66
CA THR A 45 -8.08 13.13 -4.84
C THR A 45 -7.02 13.28 -3.75
N PRO A 46 -5.82 13.80 -4.08
CA PRO A 46 -4.80 14.06 -3.06
C PRO A 46 -5.28 15.03 -1.99
N ASP A 47 -4.85 14.80 -0.74
CA ASP A 47 -5.24 15.57 0.44
C ASP A 47 -3.98 16.07 1.19
N PRO A 48 -3.32 17.13 0.69
CA PRO A 48 -2.11 17.68 1.30
C PRO A 48 -2.39 18.34 2.66
N GLU A 49 -3.57 18.91 2.88
CA GLU A 49 -3.91 19.56 4.16
C GLU A 49 -3.96 18.55 5.30
N THR A 50 -4.69 17.44 5.11
CA THR A 50 -4.72 16.35 6.10
C THR A 50 -3.33 15.71 6.25
N TYR A 51 -2.57 15.59 5.16
CA TYR A 51 -1.23 15.02 5.20
C TYR A 51 -0.29 15.80 6.12
N THR A 52 -0.26 17.13 6.01
CA THR A 52 0.54 18.00 6.88
C THR A 52 0.14 17.83 8.35
N VAL A 53 -1.17 17.85 8.65
CA VAL A 53 -1.66 17.67 10.03
C VAL A 53 -1.25 16.31 10.60
N LEU A 54 -1.40 15.24 9.83
CA LEU A 54 -1.02 13.89 10.26
C LEU A 54 0.48 13.74 10.50
N SER A 55 1.30 14.36 9.65
CA SER A 55 2.76 14.36 9.76
C SER A 55 3.21 15.07 11.05
N ASP A 56 2.70 16.29 11.28
CA ASP A 56 3.01 17.08 12.46
C ASP A 56 2.56 16.39 13.76
N ASP A 57 1.34 15.85 13.75
CA ASP A 57 0.80 15.08 14.88
C ASP A 57 1.67 13.86 15.18
N LEU A 58 2.06 13.10 14.15
CA LEU A 58 2.89 11.91 14.32
C LEU A 58 4.27 12.25 14.89
N GLU A 59 4.93 13.30 14.39
CA GLU A 59 6.22 13.78 14.91
C GLU A 59 6.11 14.24 16.37
N ALA A 60 5.03 14.93 16.73
CA ALA A 60 4.78 15.34 18.12
C ALA A 60 4.60 14.12 19.05
N HIS A 61 3.84 13.11 18.62
CA HIS A 61 3.67 11.87 19.37
C HIS A 61 4.98 11.07 19.47
N ARG A 62 5.75 10.96 18.39
CA ARG A 62 7.06 10.30 18.35
C ARG A 62 8.01 10.93 19.37
N LYS A 63 8.13 12.26 19.39
CA LYS A 63 8.96 12.99 20.38
C LYS A 63 8.54 12.70 21.83
N ARG A 64 7.24 12.73 22.12
CA ARG A 64 6.71 12.41 23.46
C ARG A 64 7.04 10.98 23.89
N LEU A 65 6.82 10.00 23.01
CA LEU A 65 7.15 8.60 23.29
C LEU A 65 8.67 8.40 23.43
N GLY A 66 9.49 9.09 22.62
CA GLY A 66 10.95 9.04 22.70
C GLY A 66 11.48 9.56 24.03
N GLN A 67 10.94 10.67 24.53
CA GLN A 67 11.27 11.19 25.87
C GLN A 67 10.91 10.19 26.97
N ARG A 68 9.71 9.59 26.91
CA ARG A 68 9.30 8.54 27.85
C ARG A 68 10.22 7.33 27.79
N TYR A 69 10.65 6.91 26.60
CA TYR A 69 11.56 5.78 26.43
C TYR A 69 12.92 6.03 27.07
N LEU A 70 13.47 7.24 26.89
CA LEU A 70 14.74 7.65 27.49
C LEU A 70 14.67 7.77 29.02
N GLN A 71 13.51 8.16 29.57
CA GLN A 71 13.29 8.30 31.01
C GLN A 71 12.89 6.98 31.70
N ALA A 72 12.52 5.96 30.93
CA ALA A 72 12.10 4.67 31.46
C ALA A 72 13.25 3.98 32.21
N SER A 73 12.99 3.62 33.47
CA SER A 73 13.95 3.00 34.39
C SER A 73 13.96 1.47 34.33
N SER A 74 12.99 0.85 33.64
CA SER A 74 12.88 -0.61 33.52
C SER A 74 12.74 -1.05 32.07
N GLU A 75 13.18 -2.29 31.80
CA GLU A 75 13.06 -2.89 30.48
C GLU A 75 11.59 -3.14 30.09
N THR A 76 10.75 -3.53 31.06
CA THR A 76 9.31 -3.70 30.84
C THR A 76 8.66 -2.40 30.35
N ALA A 77 8.97 -1.26 30.99
CA ALA A 77 8.43 0.04 30.56
C ALA A 77 8.91 0.42 29.15
N ARG A 78 10.16 0.09 28.80
CA ARG A 78 10.68 0.32 27.43
C ARG A 78 9.95 -0.54 26.40
N ILE A 79 9.69 -1.82 26.71
CA ILE A 79 8.94 -2.73 25.83
C ILE A 79 7.51 -2.21 25.60
N GLU A 80 6.83 -1.74 26.65
CA GLU A 80 5.49 -1.16 26.55
C GLU A 80 5.46 0.12 25.71
N ILE A 81 6.50 0.95 25.80
CA ILE A 81 6.62 2.17 24.98
C ILE A 81 6.90 1.81 23.52
N LEU A 82 7.73 0.80 23.25
CA LEU A 82 7.94 0.31 21.88
C LEU A 82 6.66 -0.29 21.28
N ALA A 83 5.81 -0.94 22.08
CA ALA A 83 4.50 -1.40 21.64
C ALA A 83 3.57 -0.21 21.29
N GLN A 84 3.51 0.81 22.13
CA GLN A 84 2.76 2.05 21.81
C GLN A 84 3.28 2.75 20.54
N ALA A 85 4.59 2.78 20.34
CA ALA A 85 5.22 3.32 19.14
C ALA A 85 4.85 2.52 17.89
N ARG A 86 4.80 1.18 18.00
CA ARG A 86 4.32 0.29 16.94
C ARG A 86 2.87 0.61 16.56
N ASP A 87 1.97 0.65 17.55
CA ASP A 87 0.54 0.89 17.31
C ASP A 87 0.31 2.25 16.64
N LEU A 88 1.05 3.27 17.07
CA LEU A 88 1.03 4.60 16.48
C LEU A 88 1.45 4.58 15.00
N LEU A 89 2.53 3.86 14.65
CA LEU A 89 2.98 3.72 13.26
C LEU A 89 1.97 2.95 12.40
N GLU A 90 1.45 1.83 12.91
CA GLU A 90 0.48 0.99 12.20
C GLU A 90 -0.85 1.73 11.95
N MET A 91 -1.22 2.67 12.82
CA MET A 91 -2.37 3.57 12.62
C MET A 91 -2.06 4.72 11.65
N SER A 92 -0.88 5.34 11.75
CA SER A 92 -0.59 6.62 11.09
C SER A 92 -0.09 6.45 9.67
N LEU A 93 0.79 5.49 9.41
CA LEU A 93 1.39 5.28 8.10
C LEU A 93 0.33 5.03 7.01
N PRO A 94 -0.67 4.13 7.17
CA PRO A 94 -1.69 3.95 6.14
C PRO A 94 -2.55 5.19 5.90
N ARG A 95 -2.71 6.08 6.89
CA ARG A 95 -3.43 7.35 6.73
C ARG A 95 -2.61 8.34 5.91
N LEU A 96 -1.32 8.49 6.24
CA LEU A 96 -0.38 9.30 5.45
C LEU A 96 -0.31 8.83 4.00
N MET A 97 -0.18 7.52 3.77
CA MET A 97 -0.17 6.95 2.42
C MET A 97 -1.44 7.30 1.63
N ARG A 98 -2.61 7.28 2.29
CA ARG A 98 -3.90 7.52 1.62
C ARG A 98 -4.15 8.98 1.25
N CYS A 99 -3.49 9.93 1.92
CA CYS A 99 -3.52 11.33 1.48
C CYS A 99 -2.91 11.51 0.09
N TRP A 100 -2.07 10.59 -0.38
CA TRP A 100 -1.48 10.64 -1.71
C TRP A 100 -2.39 10.12 -2.82
N LEU A 101 -3.50 9.45 -2.52
CA LEU A 101 -4.34 8.80 -3.53
C LEU A 101 -4.73 9.78 -4.65
N GLY A 102 -4.61 9.33 -5.90
CA GLY A 102 -4.82 10.18 -7.07
C GLY A 102 -3.64 11.04 -7.49
N THR A 103 -2.55 11.12 -6.70
CA THR A 103 -1.35 11.87 -7.10
C THR A 103 -0.77 11.22 -8.36
N PRO A 104 -0.62 11.95 -9.48
CA PRO A 104 -0.17 11.34 -10.73
C PRO A 104 1.21 10.68 -10.62
N TRP A 105 1.40 9.60 -11.37
CA TRP A 105 2.67 8.90 -11.45
C TRP A 105 3.53 9.43 -12.60
N ASP A 106 4.84 9.40 -12.41
CA ASP A 106 5.85 9.55 -13.47
C ASP A 106 7.10 8.80 -13.05
N PHE A 107 7.82 8.20 -14.01
CA PHE A 107 9.07 7.50 -13.72
C PHE A 107 10.13 8.43 -13.10
N ASN A 108 10.13 9.71 -13.50
CA ASN A 108 11.00 10.73 -12.95
C ASN A 108 10.28 11.66 -11.97
N GLY A 109 9.10 11.26 -11.49
CA GLY A 109 8.30 12.05 -10.56
C GLY A 109 9.00 12.19 -9.21
N THR A 110 9.18 13.43 -8.77
CA THR A 110 9.89 13.79 -7.53
C THR A 110 9.02 14.60 -6.56
N ALA A 111 7.69 14.61 -6.75
CA ALA A 111 6.80 15.29 -5.83
C ALA A 111 7.02 14.78 -4.40
N HIS A 112 7.16 15.73 -3.48
CA HIS A 112 7.41 15.48 -2.06
C HIS A 112 6.14 15.63 -1.22
N GLU A 113 5.08 16.18 -1.80
CA GLU A 113 3.78 16.39 -1.17
C GLU A 113 2.65 15.81 -2.04
N PRO A 114 1.54 15.35 -1.44
CA PRO A 114 0.37 14.87 -2.18
C PRO A 114 -0.15 15.89 -3.20
N GLY A 115 -0.33 15.46 -4.45
CA GLY A 115 -0.91 16.29 -5.51
C GLY A 115 -0.06 17.46 -6.02
N ALA A 116 1.12 17.73 -5.42
CA ALA A 116 1.99 18.86 -5.82
C ALA A 116 2.79 18.62 -7.12
N GLY A 117 2.46 17.56 -7.87
CA GLY A 117 3.15 17.16 -9.09
C GLY A 117 2.97 15.69 -9.35
N LYS A 118 3.98 15.07 -9.95
CA LYS A 118 4.01 13.63 -10.20
C LYS A 118 5.02 12.93 -9.30
N VAL A 119 4.75 11.68 -8.91
CA VAL A 119 5.60 10.95 -7.95
C VAL A 119 5.94 9.54 -8.44
N ALA A 120 7.23 9.19 -8.47
CA ALA A 120 7.68 7.83 -8.74
C ALA A 120 7.54 6.95 -7.49
N CYS A 121 7.59 5.63 -7.67
CA CYS A 121 7.35 4.68 -6.57
C CYS A 121 8.33 4.80 -5.40
N GLY A 122 9.63 4.96 -5.68
CA GLY A 122 10.65 5.19 -4.65
C GLY A 122 10.48 6.53 -3.94
N TYR A 123 10.14 7.60 -4.66
CA TYR A 123 9.90 8.92 -4.06
C TYR A 123 8.62 8.95 -3.22
N PHE A 124 7.58 8.20 -3.60
CA PHE A 124 6.39 8.03 -2.76
C PHE A 124 6.73 7.36 -1.43
N VAL A 125 7.42 6.20 -1.47
CA VAL A 125 7.85 5.49 -0.25
C VAL A 125 8.75 6.37 0.61
N SER A 126 9.72 7.04 0.01
CA SER A 126 10.68 7.88 0.72
C SER A 126 10.02 9.11 1.36
N SER A 127 9.08 9.77 0.67
CA SER A 127 8.37 10.94 1.21
C SER A 127 7.48 10.54 2.39
N VAL A 128 6.67 9.48 2.23
CA VAL A 128 5.81 8.98 3.33
C VAL A 128 6.64 8.61 4.56
N LEU A 129 7.78 7.93 4.39
CA LEU A 129 8.63 7.56 5.52
C LEU A 129 9.32 8.78 6.15
N GLN A 130 9.82 9.72 5.35
CA GLN A 130 10.45 10.93 5.85
C GLN A 130 9.47 11.76 6.69
N ASP A 131 8.27 11.98 6.18
CA ASP A 131 7.22 12.76 6.86
C ASP A 131 6.60 11.99 8.01
N ALA A 132 6.68 10.66 8.01
CA ALA A 132 6.38 9.85 9.20
C ALA A 132 7.45 9.94 10.31
N GLY A 133 8.51 10.73 10.12
CA GLY A 133 9.57 10.96 11.11
C GLY A 133 10.74 9.98 11.02
N PHE A 134 10.82 9.13 9.99
CA PHE A 134 12.03 8.35 9.74
C PHE A 134 13.12 9.27 9.18
N ARG A 135 14.30 9.27 9.81
CA ARG A 135 15.44 10.10 9.37
C ARG A 135 16.17 9.44 8.21
N VAL A 136 15.52 9.42 7.05
CA VAL A 136 16.03 8.86 5.80
C VAL A 136 16.68 9.92 4.92
N GLU A 137 17.58 9.49 4.04
CA GLU A 137 18.12 10.33 2.97
C GLU A 137 17.13 10.31 1.78
N TRP A 138 16.21 11.28 1.73
CA TRP A 138 15.02 11.23 0.87
C TRP A 138 15.29 10.82 -0.59
N ALA A 139 16.08 11.61 -1.33
CA ALA A 139 16.39 11.31 -2.72
C ALA A 139 17.31 10.08 -2.89
N PRO A 140 18.42 9.94 -2.12
CA PRO A 140 19.25 8.74 -2.20
C PRO A 140 18.48 7.44 -1.97
N LEU A 141 17.59 7.39 -0.98
CA LEU A 141 16.73 6.24 -0.70
C LEU A 141 15.79 5.97 -1.88
N ALA A 142 15.09 7.00 -2.37
CA ALA A 142 14.12 6.87 -3.46
C ALA A 142 14.72 6.32 -4.76
N GLN A 143 16.03 6.51 -4.98
CA GLN A 143 16.75 6.11 -6.18
C GLN A 143 17.33 4.69 -6.12
N GLN A 144 17.22 4.00 -4.98
CA GLN A 144 17.76 2.65 -4.83
C GLN A 144 16.89 1.58 -5.50
N ALA A 145 17.51 0.44 -5.80
CA ALA A 145 16.77 -0.77 -6.13
C ALA A 145 15.82 -1.13 -4.97
N SER A 146 14.68 -1.75 -5.31
CA SER A 146 13.59 -2.00 -4.36
C SER A 146 14.03 -2.77 -3.10
N GLN A 147 14.93 -3.74 -3.25
CA GLN A 147 15.53 -4.46 -2.14
C GLN A 147 16.45 -3.59 -1.27
N ASN A 148 17.20 -2.67 -1.87
CA ASN A 148 18.10 -1.77 -1.13
C ASN A 148 17.31 -0.72 -0.33
N ILE A 149 16.14 -0.31 -0.84
CA ILE A 149 15.16 0.48 -0.06
C ILE A 149 14.77 -0.30 1.20
N LEU A 150 14.38 -1.57 1.08
CA LEU A 150 14.13 -2.42 2.25
C LEU A 150 15.36 -2.56 3.16
N GLY A 151 16.52 -2.81 2.56
CA GLY A 151 17.79 -3.05 3.25
C GLY A 151 18.32 -1.87 4.05
N THR A 152 17.80 -0.68 3.80
CA THR A 152 18.05 0.51 4.62
C THR A 152 17.42 0.37 6.03
N PHE A 153 16.36 -0.43 6.18
CA PHE A 153 15.63 -0.58 7.44
C PHE A 153 15.74 -1.98 8.05
N ILE A 154 15.68 -3.01 7.20
CA ILE A 154 15.57 -4.40 7.63
C ILE A 154 16.83 -5.15 7.20
N PRO A 155 17.54 -5.84 8.10
CA PRO A 155 18.71 -6.63 7.70
C PRO A 155 18.29 -7.81 6.83
N SER A 156 19.20 -8.26 5.95
CA SER A 156 18.90 -9.25 4.90
C SER A 156 18.39 -10.59 5.43
N ASP A 157 18.83 -11.01 6.63
CA ASP A 157 18.38 -12.25 7.29
C ASP A 157 16.93 -12.18 7.82
N LYS A 158 16.36 -10.97 7.89
CA LYS A 158 14.96 -10.72 8.28
C LYS A 158 14.06 -10.43 7.08
N MET A 159 14.61 -10.34 5.88
CA MET A 159 13.82 -10.20 4.65
C MET A 159 13.31 -11.55 4.18
N LYS A 160 12.12 -11.56 3.57
CA LYS A 160 11.61 -12.72 2.84
C LYS A 160 11.70 -12.47 1.34
N ILE A 161 12.72 -13.06 0.71
CA ILE A 161 12.96 -12.99 -0.74
C ILE A 161 12.32 -14.19 -1.42
N ARG A 162 11.47 -13.96 -2.42
CA ARG A 162 10.76 -14.99 -3.19
C ARG A 162 10.88 -14.71 -4.67
N VAL A 163 11.20 -15.74 -5.43
CA VAL A 163 11.34 -15.70 -6.89
C VAL A 163 10.44 -16.77 -7.50
N GLY A 164 9.55 -16.41 -8.41
CA GLY A 164 8.63 -17.34 -9.08
C GLY A 164 7.57 -17.97 -8.16
N MET A 165 7.42 -17.47 -6.93
CA MET A 165 6.39 -17.95 -6.01
C MET A 165 4.99 -17.54 -6.49
N ASP A 166 4.05 -18.48 -6.38
CA ASP A 166 2.63 -18.22 -6.65
C ASP A 166 2.09 -17.06 -5.81
N TYR A 167 1.19 -16.27 -6.39
CA TYR A 167 0.68 -15.06 -5.75
C TYR A 167 -0.12 -15.35 -4.47
N HIS A 168 -0.95 -16.39 -4.45
CA HIS A 168 -1.73 -16.75 -3.27
C HIS A 168 -0.86 -17.35 -2.17
N GLN A 169 0.16 -18.12 -2.55
CA GLN A 169 1.18 -18.60 -1.61
C GLN A 169 1.96 -17.42 -1.00
N PHE A 170 2.34 -16.44 -1.81
CA PHE A 170 3.01 -15.22 -1.33
C PHE A 170 2.14 -14.44 -0.34
N LEU A 171 0.86 -14.21 -0.65
CA LEU A 171 -0.04 -13.51 0.26
C LEU A 171 -0.27 -14.26 1.58
N SER A 172 -0.42 -15.59 1.52
CA SER A 172 -0.51 -16.44 2.72
C SER A 172 0.76 -16.33 3.58
N GLU A 173 1.94 -16.22 2.97
CA GLU A 173 3.19 -16.01 3.69
C GLU A 173 3.25 -14.62 4.33
N VAL A 174 2.79 -13.57 3.63
CA VAL A 174 2.72 -12.21 4.20
C VAL A 174 1.75 -12.17 5.39
N GLU A 175 0.57 -12.76 5.25
CA GLU A 175 -0.43 -12.82 6.32
C GLU A 175 0.10 -13.58 7.56
N SER A 176 0.72 -14.74 7.35
CA SER A 176 1.35 -15.52 8.45
C SER A 176 2.59 -14.84 9.06
N SER A 177 3.15 -13.84 8.40
CA SER A 177 4.23 -13.00 8.97
C SER A 177 3.73 -12.02 10.02
N GLY A 178 2.40 -11.85 10.12
CA GLY A 178 1.74 -11.04 11.13
C GLY A 178 1.29 -9.67 10.63
N THR A 179 0.54 -8.98 11.48
CA THR A 179 0.02 -7.64 11.19
C THR A 179 1.14 -6.61 11.09
N GLY A 180 0.87 -5.52 10.37
CA GLY A 180 1.73 -4.35 10.35
C GLY A 180 1.91 -3.72 8.97
N VAL A 181 2.87 -2.81 8.90
CA VAL A 181 3.23 -2.11 7.67
C VAL A 181 4.53 -2.67 7.14
N TYR A 182 4.50 -3.18 5.93
CA TYR A 182 5.61 -3.76 5.22
C TYR A 182 6.04 -2.83 4.10
N ILE A 183 7.32 -2.85 3.78
CA ILE A 183 7.78 -2.45 2.45
C ILE A 183 7.87 -3.73 1.62
N VAL A 184 7.38 -3.66 0.38
CA VAL A 184 7.54 -4.71 -0.62
C VAL A 184 8.34 -4.19 -1.80
N GLY A 185 9.42 -4.91 -2.12
CA GLY A 185 10.19 -4.70 -3.35
C GLY A 185 9.83 -5.73 -4.41
N LEU A 186 9.66 -5.26 -5.63
CA LEU A 186 9.30 -6.02 -6.83
C LEU A 186 10.41 -5.95 -7.88
N ASP A 187 10.22 -6.57 -9.05
CA ASP A 187 11.20 -6.59 -10.15
C ASP A 187 11.65 -5.17 -10.56
N SER A 188 10.72 -4.23 -10.65
CA SER A 188 10.98 -2.86 -11.09
C SER A 188 10.18 -1.82 -10.29
N HIS A 189 9.70 -2.19 -9.10
CA HIS A 189 8.74 -1.38 -8.35
C HIS A 189 8.94 -1.54 -6.84
N VAL A 190 8.50 -0.56 -6.06
CA VAL A 190 8.49 -0.58 -4.59
C VAL A 190 7.19 0.01 -4.08
N ALA A 191 6.69 -0.53 -2.97
CA ALA A 191 5.38 -0.18 -2.44
C ALA A 191 5.27 -0.52 -0.95
N PHE A 192 4.13 -0.17 -0.37
CA PHE A 192 3.73 -0.65 0.95
C PHE A 192 2.74 -1.81 0.84
N LEU A 193 2.84 -2.76 1.79
CA LEU A 193 1.74 -3.68 2.12
C LEU A 193 1.28 -3.40 3.55
N VAL A 194 -0.02 -3.24 3.74
CA VAL A 194 -0.61 -3.06 5.08
C VAL A 194 -1.42 -4.31 5.40
N VAL A 195 -1.00 -5.05 6.43
CA VAL A 195 -1.70 -6.23 6.94
C VAL A 195 -2.44 -5.84 8.21
N THR A 196 -3.77 -5.79 8.14
CA THR A 196 -4.61 -5.39 9.27
C THR A 196 -4.82 -6.56 10.24
N SER A 197 -5.27 -6.26 11.46
CA SER A 197 -5.66 -7.28 12.45
C SER A 197 -6.82 -8.18 12.00
N GLY A 198 -7.63 -7.72 11.05
CA GLY A 198 -8.69 -8.52 10.42
C GLY A 198 -8.20 -9.43 9.28
N GLY A 199 -6.88 -9.48 9.02
CA GLY A 199 -6.30 -10.26 7.91
C GLY A 199 -6.46 -9.60 6.55
N GLU A 200 -6.96 -8.36 6.46
CA GLU A 200 -6.99 -7.61 5.20
C GLU A 200 -5.58 -7.20 4.79
N ILE A 201 -5.25 -7.36 3.51
CA ILE A 201 -4.01 -6.92 2.91
C ILE A 201 -4.34 -5.81 1.90
N ARG A 202 -3.75 -4.63 2.12
CA ARG A 202 -3.82 -3.49 1.20
C ARG A 202 -2.47 -3.26 0.54
N PHE A 203 -2.46 -3.01 -0.75
CA PHE A 203 -1.27 -2.67 -1.53
C PHE A 203 -1.33 -1.20 -1.95
N ILE A 204 -0.53 -0.36 -1.30
CA ILE A 204 -0.56 1.09 -1.50
C ILE A 204 0.73 1.54 -2.18
N HIS A 205 0.60 2.13 -3.36
CA HIS A 205 1.76 2.45 -4.20
C HIS A 205 1.48 3.54 -5.22
N SER A 206 2.55 4.21 -5.69
CA SER A 206 2.48 5.04 -6.91
C SER A 206 2.55 4.15 -8.15
N SER A 207 1.45 3.97 -8.85
CA SER A 207 1.33 2.98 -9.93
C SER A 207 1.85 3.51 -11.26
N GLY A 208 2.85 2.81 -11.83
CA GLY A 208 3.26 2.98 -13.23
C GLY A 208 2.37 2.26 -14.24
N ALA A 209 1.26 1.67 -13.78
CA ALA A 209 0.21 1.10 -14.61
C ALA A 209 -1.08 1.92 -14.45
N SER A 210 -2.01 1.80 -15.39
CA SER A 210 -3.33 2.44 -15.33
C SER A 210 -3.94 2.30 -13.91
N PRO A 211 -4.40 3.39 -13.27
CA PRO A 211 -4.66 4.72 -13.83
C PRO A 211 -3.47 5.72 -13.83
N TYR A 212 -2.23 5.28 -13.57
CA TYR A 212 -1.03 6.12 -13.50
C TYR A 212 -1.07 7.16 -12.37
N CYS A 213 -1.43 6.71 -11.17
CA CYS A 213 -1.42 7.53 -9.97
C CYS A 213 -1.17 6.67 -8.72
N VAL A 214 -1.10 7.31 -7.55
CA VAL A 214 -1.10 6.61 -6.27
C VAL A 214 -2.46 5.97 -6.01
N ILE A 215 -2.46 4.66 -5.72
CA ILE A 215 -3.65 3.84 -5.55
C ILE A 215 -3.50 2.92 -4.32
N ASP A 216 -4.63 2.55 -3.71
CA ASP A 216 -4.75 1.56 -2.63
C ASP A 216 -5.58 0.38 -3.14
N GLU A 217 -4.91 -0.71 -3.52
CA GLU A 217 -5.53 -1.90 -4.12
C GLU A 217 -5.77 -3.00 -3.08
N SER A 218 -6.87 -3.75 -3.24
CA SER A 218 -7.08 -5.01 -2.51
C SER A 218 -6.16 -6.12 -3.04
N ARG A 219 -6.17 -7.28 -2.35
CA ARG A 219 -5.46 -8.49 -2.83
C ARG A 219 -5.98 -8.99 -4.19
N GLU A 220 -7.24 -8.73 -4.52
CA GLU A 220 -7.84 -9.11 -5.81
C GLU A 220 -7.42 -8.16 -6.93
N GLU A 221 -7.28 -6.87 -6.60
CA GLU A 221 -7.00 -5.78 -7.53
C GLU A 221 -5.51 -5.62 -7.85
N ALA A 222 -4.61 -5.97 -6.92
CA ALA A 222 -3.17 -5.73 -6.95
C ALA A 222 -2.42 -6.49 -8.08
N ARG A 223 -2.66 -6.08 -9.33
CA ARG A 223 -2.15 -6.73 -10.54
C ARG A 223 -0.63 -6.62 -10.64
N VAL A 224 -0.06 -5.46 -10.32
CA VAL A 224 1.40 -5.23 -10.37
C VAL A 224 2.12 -6.16 -9.41
N LEU A 225 1.61 -6.30 -8.19
CA LEU A 225 2.12 -7.24 -7.20
C LEU A 225 1.98 -8.70 -7.68
N ARG A 226 0.85 -9.06 -8.29
CA ARG A 226 0.60 -10.41 -8.83
C ARG A 226 1.50 -10.77 -10.00
N SER A 227 1.81 -9.82 -10.89
CA SER A 227 2.65 -10.08 -12.07
C SER A 227 4.14 -10.15 -11.78
N SER A 228 4.58 -9.64 -10.63
CA SER A 228 6.00 -9.62 -10.24
C SER A 228 6.54 -11.03 -10.06
N ASN A 229 7.64 -11.37 -10.72
CA ASN A 229 8.36 -12.63 -10.52
C ASN A 229 9.24 -12.56 -9.27
N TYR A 230 9.85 -11.40 -9.02
CA TYR A 230 10.63 -11.13 -7.82
C TYR A 230 9.77 -10.43 -6.77
N ARG A 231 9.76 -10.92 -5.52
CA ARG A 231 9.11 -10.24 -4.39
C ARG A 231 9.99 -10.35 -3.15
N VAL A 232 10.34 -9.21 -2.57
CA VAL A 232 11.00 -9.13 -1.27
C VAL A 232 10.13 -8.36 -0.29
N THR A 233 9.94 -8.88 0.92
CA THR A 233 9.15 -8.22 1.96
C THR A 233 9.92 -8.10 3.26
N GLY A 234 9.63 -7.01 3.99
CA GLY A 234 10.13 -6.76 5.33
C GLY A 234 9.09 -5.98 6.13
N ASN A 235 8.69 -6.53 7.28
CA ASN A 235 7.74 -5.88 8.18
C ASN A 235 8.44 -4.77 8.96
N LEU A 236 8.17 -3.52 8.60
CA LEU A 236 8.80 -2.34 9.19
C LEU A 236 8.37 -2.19 10.66
N THR A 237 7.10 -2.44 10.96
CA THR A 237 6.51 -2.22 12.29
C THR A 237 6.62 -3.43 13.21
N ALA A 238 7.03 -4.60 12.73
CA ALA A 238 7.37 -5.73 13.60
C ALA A 238 8.83 -5.69 14.10
N SER A 239 9.70 -4.88 13.49
CA SER A 239 11.10 -4.78 13.88
C SER A 239 11.27 -3.84 15.07
N LYS A 240 11.63 -4.40 16.23
CA LYS A 240 11.91 -3.63 17.46
C LYS A 240 13.04 -2.61 17.25
N ASP A 241 14.07 -2.98 16.49
CA ASP A 241 15.21 -2.10 16.22
C ASP A 241 14.81 -0.92 15.35
N VAL A 242 13.99 -1.15 14.31
CA VAL A 242 13.45 -0.09 13.47
C VAL A 242 12.59 0.86 14.30
N ILE A 243 11.66 0.33 15.11
CA ILE A 243 10.79 1.15 15.96
C ILE A 243 11.62 1.96 16.94
N ARG A 244 12.60 1.35 17.60
CA ARG A 244 13.50 2.06 18.53
C ARG A 244 14.26 3.18 17.84
N ASN A 245 14.84 2.91 16.66
CA ASN A 245 15.60 3.90 15.91
C ASN A 245 14.71 5.05 15.42
N TRP A 246 13.52 4.75 14.91
CA TRP A 246 12.51 5.76 14.56
C TRP A 246 12.14 6.61 15.78
N LEU A 247 11.83 5.96 16.91
CA LEU A 247 11.43 6.60 18.14
C LEU A 247 12.49 7.57 18.68
N LEU A 248 13.76 7.17 18.61
CA LEU A 248 14.90 7.97 19.04
C LEU A 248 15.36 8.99 17.99
N GLY A 249 14.83 8.94 16.76
CA GLY A 249 15.22 9.83 15.67
C GLY A 249 16.61 9.52 15.12
N GLU A 250 17.03 8.26 15.18
CA GLU A 250 18.28 7.78 14.60
C GLU A 250 18.22 7.82 13.08
N LYS A 251 19.37 8.06 12.44
CA LYS A 251 19.48 8.10 10.98
C LYS A 251 19.40 6.69 10.38
N PHE A 252 18.59 6.54 9.34
CA PHE A 252 18.55 5.36 8.48
C PHE A 252 19.41 5.63 7.25
N LYS A 253 20.67 5.23 7.32
CA LYS A 253 21.63 5.42 6.22
C LYS A 253 21.22 4.56 5.03
N THR A 254 21.07 5.18 3.86
CA THR A 254 20.67 4.48 2.64
C THR A 254 21.69 3.41 2.27
N LEU A 255 21.20 2.20 1.99
CA LEU A 255 21.99 1.12 1.39
C LEU A 255 22.15 1.38 -0.12
N THR A 256 23.39 1.48 -0.60
CA THR A 256 23.70 1.90 -1.98
C THR A 256 24.41 0.85 -2.84
N LEU A 257 24.60 -0.38 -2.34
CA LEU A 257 25.36 -1.45 -2.99
C LEU A 257 24.60 -2.77 -2.93
#